data_AF-X1U160-F1
#
_entry.id   AF-X1U160-F1
#
_cell.length_a   1.000
_cell.length_b   1.000
_cell.length_c   1.000
_cell.angle_alpha   90.00
_cell.angle_beta   90.00
_cell.angle_gamma   90.00
#
_symmetry.space_group_name_H-M   'P 1'
#
loop_
_entity.id
_entity.type
_entity.pdbx_description
1 polymer ?
#
loop_
_entity_poly.entity_id
_entity_poly.type
_entity_poly.pdbx_seq_one_letter_code
_entity_poly.pdbx_strand_id
1 'polypeptide(L)'
;EKNQIEYRKVWTQLATDPSSVQVVGGIPMEITQRLIDMKAAIGTTGAAGSYVFTAQQDFKWLLLEMMEEAGVKLLFHSLIVDVIKEDNTVRGVIVENKSGRQAILGKVFIDATGDGDVAAKAGVPFVVGVGPNDLAAKDGTPLQTMQSMGVMFRMGNVDMAKCFEYLKSHPDQFHVQPFALMGLNDAYESFLKGDMMTINVTRIGHSFQIYNTPIPGVFTFLLSKLLGKWPIRR
;
A
#
# COMPACT_ATOMS: atom_id res chain seq x y z
N GLU A 1 -28.85 19.30 -1.10
CA GLU A 1 -29.35 18.89 -2.44
C GLU A 1 -28.27 18.87 -3.52
N LYS A 2 -27.50 19.95 -3.76
CA LYS A 2 -26.40 19.95 -4.76
C LYS A 2 -25.42 18.77 -4.61
N ASN A 3 -24.97 18.51 -3.39
CA ASN A 3 -24.07 17.38 -3.10
C ASN A 3 -24.70 16.01 -3.37
N GLN A 4 -26.02 15.83 -3.26
CA GLN A 4 -26.66 14.54 -3.52
C GLN A 4 -26.79 14.23 -5.02
N ILE A 5 -27.01 15.25 -5.85
CA ILE A 5 -27.04 15.10 -7.31
C ILE A 5 -25.65 14.79 -7.84
N GLU A 6 -24.63 15.49 -7.33
CA GLU A 6 -23.23 15.24 -7.68
C GLU A 6 -22.77 13.85 -7.23
N TYR A 7 -23.13 13.44 -6.01
CA TYR A 7 -22.86 12.10 -5.50
C TYR A 7 -23.51 11.02 -6.37
N ARG A 8 -24.79 11.18 -6.74
CA ARG A 8 -25.47 10.23 -7.65
C ARG A 8 -24.80 10.14 -9.02
N LYS A 9 -24.29 11.24 -9.58
CA LYS A 9 -23.53 11.22 -10.84
C LYS A 9 -22.25 10.41 -10.70
N VAL A 10 -21.48 10.63 -9.63
CA VAL A 10 -20.26 9.87 -9.33
C VAL A 10 -20.58 8.39 -9.16
N TRP A 11 -21.66 8.02 -8.46
CA TRP A 11 -22.09 6.62 -8.34
C TRP A 11 -22.47 5.98 -9.67
N THR A 12 -23.23 6.68 -10.51
CA THR A 12 -23.59 6.17 -11.83
C THR A 12 -22.33 5.97 -12.67
N GLN A 13 -21.40 6.94 -12.67
CA GLN A 13 -20.14 6.81 -13.40
C GLN A 13 -19.26 5.69 -12.85
N LEU A 14 -19.13 5.53 -11.53
CA LEU A 14 -18.41 4.39 -10.94
C LEU A 14 -19.01 3.05 -11.34
N ALA A 15 -20.33 2.98 -11.51
CA ALA A 15 -21.01 1.76 -11.94
C ALA A 15 -20.84 1.46 -13.44
N THR A 16 -20.71 2.49 -14.29
CA THR A 16 -20.66 2.32 -15.75
C THR A 16 -19.27 2.40 -16.35
N ASP A 17 -18.43 3.29 -15.83
CA ASP A 17 -17.05 3.53 -16.25
C ASP A 17 -16.20 3.98 -15.04
N PRO A 18 -15.87 3.07 -14.13
CA PRO A 18 -15.07 3.42 -12.94
C PRO A 18 -13.68 3.95 -13.28
N SER A 19 -13.16 3.72 -14.49
CA SER A 19 -11.85 4.22 -14.91
C SER A 19 -11.81 5.74 -15.09
N SER A 20 -12.95 6.37 -15.39
CA SER A 20 -13.07 7.82 -15.58
C SER A 20 -13.40 8.61 -14.31
N VAL A 21 -13.52 7.92 -13.16
CA VAL A 21 -13.84 8.57 -11.89
C VAL A 21 -12.64 8.60 -10.98
N GLN A 22 -12.18 9.79 -10.61
CA GLN A 22 -11.18 9.94 -9.55
C GLN A 22 -11.85 9.81 -8.18
N VAL A 23 -11.53 8.74 -7.44
CA VAL A 23 -12.03 8.52 -6.07
C VAL A 23 -11.08 9.08 -5.02
N VAL A 24 -9.77 9.00 -5.26
CA VAL A 24 -8.72 9.43 -4.32
C VAL A 24 -8.16 10.79 -4.74
N GLY A 25 -8.26 11.78 -3.85
CA GLY A 25 -7.73 13.13 -4.03
C GLY A 25 -6.88 13.58 -2.83
N GLY A 26 -6.68 14.90 -2.68
CA GLY A 26 -5.99 15.49 -1.52
C GLY A 26 -4.50 15.15 -1.46
N ILE A 27 -3.96 15.01 -0.24
CA ILE A 27 -2.53 14.74 0.02
C ILE A 27 -2.01 13.51 -0.75
N PRO A 28 -2.70 12.35 -0.81
CA PRO A 28 -2.26 11.23 -1.64
C PRO A 28 -2.07 11.57 -3.13
N MET A 29 -2.93 12.41 -3.69
CA MET A 29 -2.81 12.85 -5.09
C MET A 29 -1.66 13.85 -5.26
N GLU A 30 -1.49 14.76 -4.31
CA GLU A 30 -0.36 15.69 -4.31
C GLU A 30 0.98 14.95 -4.27
N ILE A 31 1.12 13.97 -3.37
CA ILE A 31 2.29 13.09 -3.29
C ILE A 31 2.52 12.38 -4.64
N THR A 32 1.46 11.80 -5.21
CA THR A 32 1.54 11.06 -6.48
C THR A 32 2.01 11.96 -7.61
N GLN A 33 1.42 13.15 -7.74
CA GLN A 33 1.75 14.09 -8.80
C GLN A 33 3.20 14.57 -8.70
N ARG A 34 3.64 14.97 -7.49
CA ARG A 34 5.03 15.39 -7.26
C ARG A 34 6.02 14.27 -7.60
N LEU A 35 5.74 13.02 -7.23
CA LEU A 35 6.61 11.89 -7.59
C LEU A 35 6.66 11.63 -9.09
N ILE A 36 5.54 11.75 -9.80
CA ILE A 36 5.51 11.61 -11.27
C ILE A 36 6.31 12.73 -11.92
N ASP A 37 6.15 13.97 -11.46
CA ASP A 37 6.88 15.13 -11.97
C ASP A 37 8.40 14.99 -11.75
N MET A 38 8.80 14.38 -10.62
CA MET A 38 10.18 14.02 -10.31
C MET A 38 10.70 12.80 -11.08
N LYS A 39 9.86 12.14 -11.90
CA LYS A 39 10.15 10.85 -12.56
C LYS A 39 10.49 9.72 -11.57
N ALA A 40 10.03 9.87 -10.33
CA ALA A 40 10.19 8.93 -9.23
C ALA A 40 8.95 8.05 -9.02
N ALA A 41 7.94 8.17 -9.88
CA ALA A 41 6.78 7.28 -9.89
C ALA A 41 6.30 6.99 -11.32
N ILE A 42 5.68 5.83 -11.48
CA ILE A 42 4.94 5.42 -12.68
C ILE A 42 3.56 4.97 -12.22
N GLY A 43 2.50 5.44 -12.88
CA GLY A 43 1.13 5.09 -12.52
C GLY A 43 0.10 5.94 -13.22
N THR A 44 -1.16 5.56 -13.10
CA THR A 44 -2.29 6.30 -13.65
C THR A 44 -2.83 7.28 -12.61
N THR A 45 -2.78 8.58 -12.92
CA THR A 45 -3.51 9.60 -12.14
C THR A 45 -4.95 9.66 -12.62
N GLY A 46 -5.91 9.79 -11.68
CA GLY A 46 -7.31 10.12 -12.01
C GLY A 46 -8.30 8.97 -12.17
N ALA A 47 -7.92 7.72 -11.90
CA ALA A 47 -8.83 6.56 -11.95
C ALA A 47 -9.35 6.17 -10.55
N ALA A 48 -10.43 5.37 -10.48
CA ALA A 48 -11.01 4.92 -9.21
C ALA A 48 -10.08 3.97 -8.43
N GLY A 49 -9.15 3.31 -9.14
CA GLY A 49 -8.03 2.57 -8.58
C GLY A 49 -6.72 3.04 -9.21
N SER A 50 -6.04 3.98 -8.56
CA SER A 50 -4.70 4.40 -8.97
C SER A 50 -3.65 3.50 -8.32
N TYR A 51 -2.87 2.81 -9.15
CA TYR A 51 -1.64 2.15 -8.73
C TYR A 51 -0.46 3.04 -9.08
N VAL A 52 0.32 3.40 -8.07
CA VAL A 52 1.49 4.26 -8.23
C VAL A 52 2.70 3.49 -7.73
N PHE A 53 3.56 3.07 -8.65
CA PHE A 53 4.82 2.43 -8.31
C PHE A 53 5.89 3.50 -8.15
N THR A 54 6.47 3.56 -6.95
CA THR A 54 7.36 4.64 -6.56
C THR A 54 8.80 4.13 -6.40
N ALA A 55 9.74 5.00 -6.73
CA ALA A 55 11.12 4.89 -6.28
C ALA A 55 11.15 5.20 -4.79
N GLN A 56 11.50 4.21 -3.97
CA GLN A 56 11.25 4.26 -2.53
C GLN A 56 12.04 5.36 -1.80
N GLN A 57 13.27 5.62 -2.24
CA GLN A 57 14.12 6.60 -1.56
C GLN A 57 13.63 8.01 -1.87
N ASP A 58 13.28 8.27 -3.12
CA ASP A 58 12.67 9.53 -3.55
C ASP A 58 11.33 9.76 -2.86
N PHE A 59 10.53 8.70 -2.69
CA PHE A 59 9.27 8.81 -1.94
C PHE A 59 9.51 9.21 -0.48
N LYS A 60 10.45 8.56 0.22
CA LYS A 60 10.80 8.95 1.59
C LYS A 60 11.30 10.39 1.65
N TRP A 61 12.15 10.79 0.70
CA TRP A 61 12.69 12.13 0.62
C TRP A 61 11.59 13.18 0.45
N LEU A 62 10.69 12.97 -0.52
CA LEU A 62 9.56 13.85 -0.76
C LEU A 62 8.68 14.00 0.48
N LEU A 63 8.41 12.91 1.20
CA LEU A 63 7.62 12.99 2.44
C LEU A 63 8.30 13.86 3.51
N LEU A 64 9.64 13.82 3.60
CA LEU A 64 10.38 14.68 4.52
C LEU A 64 10.31 16.15 4.10
N GLU A 65 10.46 16.42 2.80
CA GLU A 65 10.35 17.76 2.22
C GLU A 65 8.95 18.36 2.44
N MET A 66 7.89 17.60 2.17
CA MET A 66 6.52 18.05 2.42
C MET A 66 6.25 18.34 3.91
N MET A 67 6.87 17.60 4.82
CA MET A 67 6.77 17.86 6.26
C MET A 67 7.50 19.15 6.65
N GLU A 68 8.68 19.40 6.06
CA GLU A 68 9.42 20.65 6.25
C GLU A 68 8.65 21.86 5.70
N GLU A 69 8.10 21.76 4.48
CA GLU A 69 7.23 22.78 3.86
C GLU A 69 6.03 23.13 4.75
N ALA A 70 5.45 22.11 5.41
CA ALA A 70 4.33 22.27 6.33
C ALA A 70 4.75 22.78 7.73
N GLY A 71 6.04 22.97 7.99
CA GLY A 71 6.56 23.41 9.28
C GLY A 71 6.45 22.37 10.40
N VAL A 72 6.36 21.08 10.05
CA VAL A 72 6.25 19.98 11.00
C VAL A 72 7.60 19.75 11.68
N LYS A 73 7.60 19.67 13.01
CA LYS A 73 8.79 19.30 13.79
C LYS A 73 8.87 17.79 13.90
N LEU A 74 9.83 17.20 13.19
CA LEU A 74 10.04 15.76 13.17
C LEU A 74 10.89 15.32 14.37
N LEU A 75 10.44 14.27 15.07
CA LEU A 75 11.19 13.61 16.12
C LEU A 75 11.50 12.17 15.69
N PHE A 76 12.67 11.98 15.08
CA PHE A 76 13.10 10.68 14.59
C PHE A 76 13.55 9.75 15.73
N HIS A 77 13.66 8.45 15.40
CA HIS A 77 14.18 7.41 16.29
C HIS A 77 13.51 7.39 17.68
N SER A 78 12.22 7.68 17.71
CA SER A 78 11.44 7.77 18.94
C SER A 78 10.25 6.82 18.86
N LEU A 79 10.20 5.86 19.77
CA LEU A 79 9.10 4.91 19.88
C LEU A 79 8.09 5.41 20.89
N ILE A 80 6.79 5.39 20.55
CA ILE A 80 5.74 5.65 21.52
C ILE A 80 5.57 4.39 22.38
N VAL A 81 5.89 4.49 23.67
CA VAL A 81 5.86 3.35 24.59
C VAL A 81 4.61 3.34 25.47
N ASP A 82 4.02 4.50 25.74
CA ASP A 82 2.80 4.62 26.57
C ASP A 82 2.04 5.92 26.24
N VAL A 83 0.87 6.10 26.86
CA VAL A 83 0.04 7.31 26.74
C VAL A 83 -0.32 7.86 28.12
N ILE A 84 -0.42 9.18 28.21
CA ILE A 84 -0.98 9.87 29.37
C ILE A 84 -2.45 10.16 29.06
N LYS A 85 -3.34 9.61 29.88
CA LYS A 85 -4.80 9.70 29.69
C LYS A 85 -5.46 10.28 30.93
N GLU A 86 -6.47 11.11 30.72
CA GLU A 86 -7.44 11.53 31.72
C GLU A 86 -8.82 11.07 31.25
N ASP A 87 -9.45 10.16 31.98
CA ASP A 87 -10.72 9.51 31.62
C ASP A 87 -10.71 8.91 30.21
N ASN A 88 -11.31 9.62 29.24
CA ASN A 88 -11.42 9.23 27.84
C ASN A 88 -10.62 10.16 26.90
N THR A 89 -9.77 11.04 27.44
CA THR A 89 -8.97 11.97 26.64
C THR A 89 -7.48 11.71 26.81
N VAL A 90 -6.77 11.55 25.68
CA VAL A 90 -5.31 11.51 25.65
C VAL A 90 -4.77 12.93 25.86
N ARG A 91 -3.89 13.10 26.86
CA ARG A 91 -3.21 14.36 27.20
C ARG A 91 -1.75 14.37 26.78
N GLY A 92 -1.16 13.19 26.59
CA GLY A 92 0.24 13.03 26.26
C GLY A 92 0.56 11.66 25.69
N VAL A 93 1.72 11.58 25.05
CA VAL A 93 2.38 10.31 24.73
C VAL A 93 3.71 10.23 25.46
N ILE A 94 4.09 9.04 25.87
CA ILE A 94 5.42 8.74 26.41
C ILE A 94 6.25 8.15 25.28
N VAL A 95 7.39 8.77 24.99
CA VAL A 95 8.34 8.30 23.99
C VAL A 95 9.63 7.81 24.62
N GLU A 96 10.27 6.85 23.98
CA GLU A 96 11.64 6.43 24.27
C GLU A 96 12.54 6.62 23.05
N ASN A 97 13.70 7.23 23.27
CA ASN A 97 14.75 7.42 22.28
C ASN A 97 16.12 7.44 22.98
N LYS A 98 17.18 7.79 22.24
CA LYS A 98 18.56 7.85 22.76
C LYS A 98 18.71 8.80 23.96
N SER A 99 17.84 9.80 24.09
CA SER A 99 17.81 10.77 25.19
C SER A 99 17.04 10.28 26.41
N GLY A 100 16.55 9.03 26.38
CA GLY A 100 15.77 8.42 27.45
C GLY A 100 14.26 8.55 27.23
N ARG A 101 13.52 8.44 28.33
CA ARG A 101 12.06 8.47 28.33
C ARG A 101 11.55 9.90 28.54
N GLN A 102 10.62 10.34 27.69
CA GLN A 102 10.11 11.71 27.68
C GLN A 102 8.58 11.71 27.54
N ALA A 103 7.92 12.71 28.13
CA ALA A 103 6.49 12.95 27.91
C ALA A 103 6.31 14.11 26.92
N ILE A 104 5.49 13.88 25.90
CA ILE A 104 5.07 14.92 24.93
C ILE A 104 3.59 15.20 25.18
N LEU A 105 3.29 16.39 25.68
CA LEU A 105 1.92 16.83 25.95
C LEU A 105 1.33 17.58 24.75
N GLY A 106 0.01 17.50 24.60
CA GLY A 106 -0.68 18.07 23.45
C GLY A 106 -2.18 18.19 23.69
N LYS A 107 -2.84 19.00 22.85
CA LYS A 107 -4.31 19.18 22.91
C LYS A 107 -5.04 18.15 22.05
N VAL A 108 -4.39 17.72 20.97
CA VAL A 108 -4.94 16.80 19.97
C VAL A 108 -3.84 15.83 19.59
N PHE A 109 -4.20 14.56 19.48
CA PHE A 109 -3.32 13.47 19.06
C PHE A 109 -3.96 12.77 17.88
N ILE A 110 -3.19 12.56 16.82
CA ILE A 110 -3.60 11.79 15.63
C ILE A 110 -2.71 10.56 15.59
N ASP A 111 -3.31 9.38 15.73
CA ASP A 111 -2.59 8.11 15.61
C ASP A 111 -2.41 7.77 14.12
N ALA A 112 -1.18 7.91 13.65
CA ALA A 112 -0.77 7.56 12.29
C ALA A 112 0.31 6.47 12.29
N THR A 113 0.29 5.59 13.31
CA THR A 113 1.28 4.49 13.46
C THR A 113 1.08 3.36 12.45
N GLY A 114 -0.08 3.28 11.80
CA GLY A 114 -0.46 2.19 10.89
C GLY A 114 -1.11 1.02 11.61
N ASP A 115 -0.60 0.65 12.80
CA ASP A 115 -1.12 -0.44 13.63
C ASP A 115 -2.10 0.01 14.72
N GLY A 116 -2.20 1.32 14.97
CA GLY A 116 -3.07 1.88 16.01
C GLY A 116 -2.48 1.77 17.43
N ASP A 117 -1.15 1.84 17.55
CA ASP A 117 -0.45 1.63 18.81
C ASP A 117 -0.88 2.62 19.91
N VAL A 118 -1.12 3.89 19.56
CA VAL A 118 -1.55 4.91 20.52
C VAL A 118 -2.98 4.62 20.96
N ALA A 119 -3.86 4.26 20.02
CA ALA A 119 -5.24 3.88 20.33
C ALA A 119 -5.29 2.65 21.25
N ALA A 120 -4.52 1.60 20.95
CA ALA A 120 -4.43 0.40 21.77
C ALA A 120 -3.92 0.72 23.19
N LYS A 121 -2.85 1.52 23.31
CA LYS A 121 -2.30 1.97 24.60
C LYS A 121 -3.29 2.84 25.38
N ALA A 122 -4.16 3.60 24.71
CA ALA A 122 -5.22 4.38 25.34
C ALA A 122 -6.42 3.54 25.83
N GLY A 123 -6.38 2.22 25.60
CA GLY A 123 -7.43 1.28 26.00
C GLY A 123 -8.64 1.30 25.05
N VAL A 124 -8.47 1.75 23.80
CA VAL A 124 -9.54 1.64 22.80
C VAL A 124 -9.77 0.16 22.48
N PRO A 125 -11.01 -0.35 22.54
CA PRO A 125 -11.30 -1.73 22.18
C PRO A 125 -10.92 -2.03 20.73
N PHE A 126 -10.21 -3.14 20.50
CA PHE A 126 -9.85 -3.62 19.17
C PHE A 126 -10.01 -5.13 19.07
N VAL A 127 -9.98 -5.65 17.84
CA VAL A 127 -10.04 -7.08 17.54
C VAL A 127 -8.77 -7.48 16.80
N VAL A 128 -8.19 -8.62 17.17
CA VAL A 128 -7.03 -9.18 16.48
C VAL A 128 -7.54 -10.16 15.42
N GLY A 129 -7.17 -9.94 14.16
CA GLY A 129 -7.60 -10.77 13.03
C GLY A 129 -9.10 -10.67 12.76
N VAL A 130 -9.68 -11.73 12.18
CA VAL A 130 -11.11 -11.77 11.84
C VAL A 130 -11.99 -11.61 13.07
N GLY A 131 -12.86 -10.60 13.05
CA GLY A 131 -13.84 -10.32 14.09
C GLY A 131 -15.20 -11.01 13.86
N PRO A 132 -16.10 -10.98 14.88
CA PRO A 132 -17.39 -11.66 14.82
C PRO A 132 -18.35 -11.13 13.74
N ASN A 133 -18.17 -9.88 13.29
CA ASN A 133 -18.99 -9.23 12.27
C ASN A 133 -18.13 -8.65 11.14
N ASP A 134 -17.02 -9.32 10.82
CA ASP A 134 -16.09 -8.85 9.78
C ASP A 134 -16.67 -9.08 8.38
N LEU A 135 -17.09 -8.00 7.72
CA LEU A 135 -17.68 -8.02 6.38
C LEU A 135 -16.67 -8.39 5.28
N ALA A 136 -15.36 -8.29 5.55
CA ALA A 136 -14.31 -8.65 4.61
C ALA A 136 -13.89 -10.12 4.74
N ALA A 137 -14.29 -10.80 5.82
CA ALA A 137 -14.01 -12.21 6.02
C ALA A 137 -14.96 -13.08 5.19
N LYS A 138 -14.44 -14.19 4.64
CA LYS A 138 -15.29 -15.18 3.98
C LYS A 138 -16.12 -15.93 5.01
N ASP A 139 -17.35 -16.29 4.66
CA ASP A 139 -18.21 -17.11 5.51
C ASP A 139 -17.49 -18.38 5.99
N GLY A 140 -17.58 -18.64 7.30
CA GLY A 140 -16.91 -19.77 7.94
C GLY A 140 -15.42 -19.56 8.23
N THR A 141 -14.84 -18.38 7.97
CA THR A 141 -13.48 -18.07 8.41
C THR A 141 -13.42 -18.04 9.94
N PRO A 142 -12.51 -18.79 10.59
CA PRO A 142 -12.39 -18.76 12.05
C PRO A 142 -12.05 -17.37 12.58
N LEU A 143 -12.62 -17.00 13.73
CA LEU A 143 -12.26 -15.77 14.42
C LEU A 143 -10.76 -15.73 14.73
N GLN A 144 -10.21 -14.52 14.77
CA GLN A 144 -8.79 -14.27 15.01
C GLN A 144 -7.85 -14.84 13.95
N THR A 145 -8.37 -15.32 12.82
CA THR A 145 -7.53 -15.65 11.67
C THR A 145 -6.82 -14.37 11.22
N MET A 146 -5.49 -14.41 11.15
CA MET A 146 -4.66 -13.31 10.67
C MET A 146 -4.46 -13.41 9.16
N GLN A 147 -4.38 -12.27 8.50
CA GLN A 147 -3.94 -12.23 7.11
C GLN A 147 -2.47 -12.68 7.02
N SER A 148 -2.17 -13.52 6.04
CA SER A 148 -0.78 -13.91 5.78
C SER A 148 0.01 -12.70 5.27
N MET A 149 1.21 -12.49 5.80
CA MET A 149 2.11 -11.44 5.32
C MET A 149 2.68 -11.84 3.96
N GLY A 150 2.49 -10.99 2.95
CA GLY A 150 3.15 -11.14 1.66
C GLY A 150 4.64 -10.86 1.80
N VAL A 151 5.48 -11.67 1.15
CA VAL A 151 6.92 -11.40 1.04
C VAL A 151 7.15 -10.66 -0.27
N MET A 152 7.50 -9.39 -0.15
CA MET A 152 7.91 -8.55 -1.27
C MET A 152 9.41 -8.26 -1.17
N PHE A 153 10.12 -8.41 -2.29
CA PHE A 153 11.52 -8.03 -2.40
C PHE A 153 11.79 -7.39 -3.75
N ARG A 154 12.91 -6.67 -3.86
CA ARG A 154 13.34 -6.08 -5.13
C ARG A 154 14.56 -6.78 -5.66
N MET A 155 14.63 -6.90 -6.97
CA MET A 155 15.77 -7.46 -7.67
C MET A 155 16.16 -6.49 -8.79
N GLY A 156 17.45 -6.15 -8.83
CA GLY A 156 18.05 -5.42 -9.94
C GLY A 156 18.59 -6.36 -11.01
N ASN A 157 18.95 -5.81 -12.16
CA ASN A 157 19.56 -6.53 -13.28
C ASN A 157 18.67 -7.66 -13.83
N VAL A 158 17.36 -7.44 -13.82
CA VAL A 158 16.36 -8.39 -14.34
C VAL A 158 16.14 -8.13 -15.83
N ASP A 159 16.29 -9.17 -16.64
CA ASP A 159 16.03 -9.13 -18.08
C ASP A 159 14.56 -9.44 -18.37
N MET A 160 13.72 -8.41 -18.34
CA MET A 160 12.30 -8.57 -18.59
C MET A 160 11.97 -8.90 -20.04
N ALA A 161 12.79 -8.47 -21.01
CA ALA A 161 12.58 -8.82 -22.40
C ALA A 161 12.65 -10.35 -22.58
N LYS A 162 13.66 -11.01 -21.99
CA LYS A 162 13.72 -12.48 -21.97
C LYS A 162 12.56 -13.11 -21.20
N CYS A 163 12.10 -12.49 -20.12
CA CYS A 163 10.92 -12.98 -19.37
C CYS A 163 9.67 -12.99 -20.26
N PHE A 164 9.40 -11.91 -21.00
CA PHE A 164 8.26 -11.86 -21.93
C PHE A 164 8.37 -12.87 -23.07
N GLU A 165 9.55 -13.03 -23.68
CA GLU A 165 9.76 -14.06 -24.72
C GLU A 165 9.56 -15.48 -24.18
N TYR A 166 10.00 -15.74 -22.95
CA TYR A 166 9.71 -17.00 -22.27
C TYR A 166 8.20 -17.21 -22.06
N LEU A 167 7.46 -16.19 -21.61
CA LEU A 167 6.02 -16.31 -21.38
C LEU A 167 5.21 -16.46 -22.68
N LYS A 168 5.66 -15.87 -23.79
CA LYS A 168 5.06 -16.08 -25.12
C LYS A 168 5.14 -17.55 -25.55
N SER A 169 6.24 -18.23 -25.21
CA SER A 169 6.42 -19.67 -25.49
C SER A 169 5.81 -20.59 -24.43
N HIS A 170 5.41 -20.06 -23.27
CA HIS A 170 4.80 -20.80 -22.15
C HIS A 170 3.56 -20.07 -21.61
N PRO A 171 2.50 -19.89 -22.42
CA PRO A 171 1.35 -19.08 -22.04
C PRO A 171 0.56 -19.64 -20.84
N ASP A 172 0.68 -20.94 -20.56
CA ASP A 172 0.10 -21.62 -19.39
C ASP A 172 0.68 -21.13 -18.05
N GLN A 173 1.88 -20.53 -18.09
CA GLN A 173 2.58 -20.01 -16.92
C GLN A 173 2.24 -18.55 -16.63
N PHE A 174 1.43 -17.89 -17.45
CA PHE A 174 0.98 -16.52 -17.23
C PHE A 174 -0.44 -16.49 -16.66
N HIS A 175 -0.69 -15.61 -15.69
CA HIS A 175 -2.04 -15.37 -15.18
C HIS A 175 -2.33 -13.88 -15.04
N VAL A 176 -3.50 -13.48 -15.54
CA VAL A 176 -4.02 -12.11 -15.34
C VAL A 176 -4.31 -11.91 -13.85
N GLN A 177 -3.79 -10.81 -13.30
CA GLN A 177 -4.08 -10.43 -11.92
C GLN A 177 -5.53 -9.91 -11.83
N PRO A 178 -6.34 -10.36 -10.87
CA PRO A 178 -7.74 -9.93 -10.75
C PRO A 178 -7.94 -8.41 -10.59
N PHE A 179 -6.92 -7.70 -10.10
CA PHE A 179 -7.03 -6.28 -9.76
C PHE A 179 -6.39 -5.35 -10.79
N ALA A 180 -5.37 -5.80 -11.52
CA ALA A 180 -4.73 -5.01 -12.56
C ALA A 180 -5.27 -5.31 -13.96
N LEU A 181 -5.86 -6.50 -14.17
CA LEU A 181 -6.53 -6.92 -15.40
C LEU A 181 -5.68 -6.79 -16.68
N MET A 182 -4.34 -6.76 -16.56
CA MET A 182 -3.43 -6.66 -17.70
C MET A 182 -3.20 -8.03 -18.32
N GLY A 183 -3.49 -8.17 -19.62
CA GLY A 183 -3.06 -9.31 -20.41
C GLY A 183 -1.55 -9.32 -20.66
N LEU A 184 -1.02 -10.44 -21.17
CA LEU A 184 0.42 -10.55 -21.43
C LEU A 184 0.92 -9.51 -22.45
N ASN A 185 0.14 -9.27 -23.51
CA ASN A 185 0.47 -8.27 -24.51
C ASN A 185 0.38 -6.85 -23.95
N ASP A 186 -0.67 -6.54 -23.18
CA ASP A 186 -0.84 -5.22 -22.56
C ASP A 186 0.34 -4.92 -21.62
N ALA A 187 0.71 -5.90 -20.79
CA ALA A 187 1.86 -5.77 -19.88
C ALA A 187 3.18 -5.58 -20.65
N TYR A 188 3.35 -6.26 -21.78
CA TYR A 188 4.54 -6.10 -22.63
C TYR A 188 4.59 -4.72 -23.28
N GLU A 189 3.47 -4.23 -23.80
CA GLU A 189 3.38 -2.87 -24.37
C GLU A 189 3.63 -1.79 -23.31
N SER A 190 3.07 -1.93 -22.12
CA SER A 190 3.34 -1.03 -20.99
C SER A 190 4.82 -1.05 -20.61
N PHE A 191 5.43 -2.23 -20.54
CA PHE A 191 6.86 -2.37 -20.27
C PHE A 191 7.71 -1.61 -21.30
N LEU A 192 7.40 -1.73 -22.60
CA LEU A 192 8.13 -1.01 -23.66
C LEU A 192 7.97 0.51 -23.58
N LYS A 193 6.80 0.99 -23.14
CA LYS A 193 6.52 2.42 -22.93
C LYS A 193 7.16 2.98 -21.66
N GLY A 194 7.64 2.11 -20.76
CA GLY A 194 8.05 2.50 -19.41
C GLY A 194 6.87 2.82 -18.49
N ASP A 195 5.66 2.41 -18.88
CA ASP A 195 4.43 2.57 -18.10
C ASP A 195 4.30 1.48 -17.03
N MET A 196 3.32 1.65 -16.15
CA MET A 196 3.03 0.69 -15.09
C MET A 196 2.69 -0.67 -15.72
N MET A 197 3.38 -1.72 -15.29
CA MET A 197 3.10 -3.10 -15.67
C MET A 197 3.08 -3.99 -14.43
N THR A 198 2.22 -5.01 -14.48
CA THR A 198 2.27 -6.15 -13.56
C THR A 198 2.05 -7.44 -14.33
N ILE A 199 2.77 -8.49 -13.95
CA ILE A 199 2.56 -9.84 -14.49
C ILE A 199 2.58 -10.85 -13.34
N ASN A 200 1.75 -11.89 -13.44
CA ASN A 200 1.91 -13.07 -12.59
C ASN A 200 2.48 -14.21 -13.41
N VAL A 201 3.50 -14.86 -12.84
CA VAL A 201 4.16 -16.00 -13.45
C VAL A 201 4.07 -17.18 -12.49
N THR A 202 3.66 -18.34 -12.98
CA THR A 202 3.64 -19.60 -12.25
C THR A 202 4.65 -20.56 -12.84
N ARG A 203 5.62 -21.01 -12.04
CA ARG A 203 6.62 -21.99 -12.45
C ARG A 203 6.93 -22.95 -11.31
N ILE A 204 6.96 -24.25 -11.61
CA ILE A 204 7.28 -25.33 -10.64
C ILE A 204 6.37 -25.23 -9.39
N GLY A 205 5.06 -25.01 -9.60
CA GLY A 205 4.09 -24.94 -8.50
C GLY A 205 4.17 -23.68 -7.63
N HIS A 206 4.94 -22.67 -8.04
CA HIS A 206 5.10 -21.41 -7.33
C HIS A 206 4.69 -20.24 -8.21
N SER A 207 3.89 -19.34 -7.65
CA SER A 207 3.45 -18.12 -8.33
C SER A 207 4.12 -16.91 -7.74
N PHE A 208 4.68 -16.06 -8.60
CA PHE A 208 5.23 -14.77 -8.23
C PHE A 208 4.61 -13.67 -9.09
N GLN A 209 4.35 -12.53 -8.47
CA GLN A 209 3.89 -11.32 -9.15
C GLN A 209 5.10 -10.41 -9.33
N ILE A 210 5.23 -9.79 -10.49
CA ILE A 210 6.32 -8.88 -10.83
C ILE A 210 5.71 -7.52 -11.15
N TYR A 211 6.24 -6.49 -10.51
CA TYR A 211 5.92 -5.09 -10.77
C TYR A 211 7.17 -4.38 -11.25
N ASN A 212 7.05 -3.54 -12.28
CA ASN A 212 8.14 -2.65 -12.64
C ASN A 212 8.27 -1.51 -11.62
N THR A 213 9.44 -0.89 -11.61
CA THR A 213 9.68 0.34 -10.84
C THR A 213 10.11 1.45 -11.78
N PRO A 214 10.08 2.72 -11.32
CA PRO A 214 10.66 3.84 -12.06
C PRO A 214 12.18 3.72 -12.29
N ILE A 215 12.84 2.76 -11.62
CA ILE A 215 14.28 2.53 -11.72
C ILE A 215 14.55 1.46 -12.78
N PRO A 216 15.26 1.78 -13.88
CA PRO A 216 15.56 0.83 -14.94
C PRO A 216 16.26 -0.43 -14.43
N GLY A 217 15.78 -1.60 -14.87
CA GLY A 217 16.36 -2.89 -14.50
C GLY A 217 16.03 -3.36 -13.08
N VAL A 218 15.26 -2.60 -12.30
CA VAL A 218 14.83 -2.96 -10.93
C VAL A 218 13.33 -3.26 -10.91
N PHE A 219 12.99 -4.43 -10.37
CA PHE A 219 11.62 -4.92 -10.30
C PHE A 219 11.27 -5.39 -8.89
N THR A 220 10.01 -5.25 -8.51
CA THR A 220 9.47 -5.78 -7.26
C THR A 220 8.83 -7.13 -7.51
N PHE A 221 9.19 -8.12 -6.70
CA PHE A 221 8.64 -9.46 -6.74
C PHE A 221 7.81 -9.68 -5.49
N LEU A 222 6.55 -10.09 -5.67
CA LEU A 222 5.66 -10.53 -4.61
C LEU A 222 5.46 -12.03 -4.72
N LEU A 223 5.80 -12.75 -3.65
CA LEU A 223 5.49 -14.17 -3.54
C LEU A 223 4.05 -14.31 -3.03
N SER A 224 3.11 -14.52 -3.94
CA SER A 224 1.72 -14.79 -3.57
C SER A 224 1.48 -16.30 -3.49
N LYS A 225 1.27 -16.79 -2.26
CA LYS A 225 1.08 -18.20 -1.87
C LYS A 225 2.30 -19.09 -2.07
N LEU A 226 3.20 -19.01 -1.09
CA LEU A 226 4.19 -20.05 -0.80
C LEU A 226 4.39 -20.21 0.72
N LEU A 227 3.30 -20.17 1.48
CA LEU A 227 3.26 -20.68 2.84
C LEU A 227 2.06 -21.62 2.93
N GLY A 228 2.26 -22.87 2.48
CA GLY A 228 1.46 -23.96 3.04
C GLY A 228 1.60 -23.88 4.55
N LYS A 229 0.47 -23.84 5.27
CA LYS A 229 0.31 -23.90 6.73
C LYS A 229 1.65 -23.97 7.49
N TRP A 230 2.29 -22.83 7.73
CA TRP A 230 3.32 -22.81 8.77
C TRP A 230 2.58 -22.91 10.09
N PRO A 231 2.79 -23.93 10.93
CA PRO A 231 2.30 -23.88 12.28
C PRO A 231 3.06 -22.74 12.95
N ILE A 232 2.41 -21.59 13.11
CA ILE A 232 2.85 -20.58 14.07
C ILE A 232 2.62 -21.24 15.43
N ARG A 233 3.61 -21.99 15.91
CA ARG A 233 3.70 -22.31 17.33
C ARG A 233 3.97 -20.99 18.05
N ARG A 234 2.99 -20.58 18.86
CA ARG A 234 3.25 -19.65 19.97
C ARG A 234 4.22 -20.30 20.95
#